data_AF-A0A926VH56-F1
#
_entry.id   AF-A0A926VH56-F1
#
_cell.length_a   1.000
_cell.length_b   1.000
_cell.length_c   1.000
_cell.angle_alpha   90.00
_cell.angle_beta   90.00
_cell.angle_gamma   90.00
#
_symmetry.space_group_name_H-M   'P 1'
#
loop_
_entity.id
_entity.type
_entity.pdbx_description
1 polymer ?
#
loop_
_entity_poly.entity_id
_entity_poly.type
_entity_poly.pdbx_seq_one_letter_code
_entity_poly.pdbx_strand_id
1 'polypeptide(L)'
;MSFDEQNLEAFIELLKDKRSRLFTPQDIASLTKLINSVPDDIEKLSVAIASWYEKRPKILDAQLDILNNKLSNNTSFNRVSDSNVTDVNSSEYQLNKQVLQKAIEQISVSLTSRTSTPRIKDGKFNSKF
;
A
#
# COMPACT_ATOMS: atom_id res chain seq x y z
N MET A 1 8.11 15.35 -7.82
CA MET A 1 6.78 15.04 -7.27
C MET A 1 6.47 15.97 -6.12
N SER A 2 5.23 16.45 -6.04
CA SER A 2 4.71 17.19 -4.88
C SER A 2 4.67 16.30 -3.63
N PHE A 3 4.46 16.90 -2.45
CA PHE A 3 4.27 16.13 -1.22
C PHE A 3 3.05 15.21 -1.33
N ASP A 4 1.96 15.68 -1.94
CA ASP A 4 0.74 14.89 -2.10
C ASP A 4 0.94 13.66 -2.98
N GLU A 5 1.68 13.81 -4.08
CA GLU A 5 2.06 12.68 -4.93
C GLU A 5 2.94 11.68 -4.17
N GLN A 6 3.94 12.16 -3.43
CA GLN A 6 4.83 11.30 -2.63
C GLN A 6 4.07 10.54 -1.54
N ASN A 7 3.11 11.20 -0.88
CA ASN A 7 2.26 10.59 0.13
C ASN A 7 1.41 9.45 -0.47
N LEU A 8 0.74 9.71 -1.60
CA LEU A 8 -0.06 8.70 -2.29
C LEU A 8 0.79 7.54 -2.81
N GLU A 9 1.96 7.82 -3.39
CA GLU A 9 2.86 6.78 -3.87
C GLU A 9 3.35 5.88 -2.73
N ALA A 10 3.81 6.48 -1.63
CA ALA A 10 4.24 5.75 -0.44
C ALA A 10 3.11 4.91 0.15
N PHE A 11 1.87 5.43 0.13
CA PHE A 11 0.72 4.68 0.61
C PHE A 11 0.36 3.51 -0.32
N ILE A 12 0.45 3.69 -1.64
CA ILE A 12 0.30 2.58 -2.60
C ILE A 12 1.37 1.52 -2.42
N GLU A 13 2.61 1.91 -2.13
CA GLU A 13 3.70 1.00 -1.81
C GLU A 13 3.40 0.21 -0.52
N LEU A 14 2.91 0.89 0.53
CA LEU A 14 2.49 0.26 1.78
C LEU A 14 1.38 -0.78 1.57
N LEU A 15 0.45 -0.49 0.65
CA LEU A 15 -0.61 -1.41 0.25
C LEU A 15 -0.05 -2.65 -0.48
N LYS A 16 0.99 -2.50 -1.31
CA LYS A 16 1.53 -3.58 -2.16
C LYS A 16 2.58 -4.45 -1.45
N ASP A 17 3.28 -3.91 -0.45
CA ASP A 17 4.43 -4.58 0.17
C ASP A 17 4.02 -5.66 1.21
N LYS A 18 5.01 -6.37 1.77
CA LYS A 18 4.89 -7.32 2.90
C LYS A 18 4.18 -6.69 4.12
N ARG A 19 4.18 -5.36 4.19
CA ARG A 19 3.46 -4.53 5.16
C ARG A 19 1.94 -4.54 4.97
N SER A 20 1.40 -5.15 3.91
CA SER A 20 -0.05 -5.42 3.73
C SER A 20 -0.70 -6.17 4.89
N ARG A 21 0.08 -6.87 5.73
CA ARG A 21 -0.38 -7.50 6.98
C ARG A 21 -0.82 -6.50 8.06
N LEU A 22 -0.47 -5.22 7.93
CA LEU A 22 -0.88 -4.15 8.84
C LEU A 22 -2.36 -3.79 8.69
N PHE A 23 -2.96 -4.11 7.55
CA PHE A 23 -4.36 -3.79 7.28
C PHE A 23 -5.27 -4.91 7.73
N THR A 24 -6.25 -4.57 8.56
CA THR A 24 -7.37 -5.48 8.88
C THR A 24 -8.44 -5.40 7.78
N PRO A 25 -9.36 -6.39 7.69
CA PRO A 25 -10.51 -6.29 6.80
C PRO A 25 -11.36 -5.03 7.05
N GLN A 26 -11.46 -4.58 8.31
CA GLN A 26 -12.17 -3.35 8.66
C GLN A 26 -11.45 -2.10 8.13
N ASP A 27 -10.12 -2.08 8.19
CA ASP A 27 -9.32 -0.99 7.62
C ASP A 27 -9.58 -0.88 6.13
N ILE A 28 -9.46 -2.00 5.41
CA ILE A 28 -9.73 -2.08 3.98
C ILE A 28 -11.14 -1.61 3.65
N ALA A 29 -12.16 -2.10 4.36
CA ALA A 29 -13.54 -1.67 4.14
C ALA A 29 -13.74 -0.16 4.38
N SER A 30 -13.11 0.40 5.42
CA SER A 30 -13.19 1.83 5.73
C SER A 30 -12.45 2.69 4.69
N LEU A 31 -11.30 2.22 4.21
CA LEU A 31 -10.50 2.88 3.19
C LEU A 31 -11.22 2.88 1.84
N THR A 32 -11.81 1.76 1.43
CA THR A 32 -12.63 1.68 0.21
C THR A 32 -13.77 2.71 0.23
N LYS A 33 -14.49 2.82 1.35
CA LYS A 33 -15.56 3.82 1.50
C LYS A 33 -15.02 5.25 1.38
N LEU A 34 -13.90 5.54 2.03
CA LEU A 34 -13.25 6.84 1.98
C LEU A 34 -12.89 7.21 0.54
N ILE A 35 -12.11 6.37 -0.15
CA ILE A 35 -11.64 6.65 -1.51
C ILE A 35 -12.82 6.82 -2.47
N ASN A 36 -13.87 6.00 -2.35
CA ASN A 36 -15.05 6.14 -3.19
C ASN A 36 -15.74 7.49 -3.02
N SER A 37 -15.75 8.08 -1.82
CA SER A 37 -16.37 9.37 -1.52
C SER A 37 -15.55 10.60 -1.92
N VAL A 38 -14.23 10.46 -2.14
CA VAL A 38 -13.32 11.58 -2.48
C VAL A 38 -13.23 11.72 -4.00
N PRO A 39 -13.26 12.93 -4.57
CA PRO A 39 -13.05 13.14 -6.01
C PRO A 39 -11.67 12.64 -6.47
N ASP A 40 -11.52 12.40 -7.77
CA ASP A 40 -10.23 12.01 -8.38
C ASP A 40 -9.32 13.24 -8.50
N ASP A 41 -8.77 13.65 -7.36
CA ASP A 41 -7.95 14.84 -7.18
C ASP A 41 -6.83 14.49 -6.19
N ILE A 42 -5.57 14.68 -6.62
CA ILE A 42 -4.39 14.19 -5.90
C ILE A 42 -4.30 14.81 -4.50
N GLU A 43 -4.48 16.12 -4.38
CA GLU A 43 -4.40 16.83 -3.10
C GLU A 43 -5.51 16.35 -2.16
N LYS A 44 -6.76 16.27 -2.64
CA LYS A 44 -7.88 15.81 -1.82
C LYS A 44 -7.75 14.35 -1.40
N LEU A 45 -7.25 13.48 -2.27
CA LEU A 45 -6.97 12.08 -1.94
C LEU A 45 -5.85 11.98 -0.90
N SER A 46 -4.76 12.73 -1.08
CA SER A 46 -3.63 12.78 -0.15
C SER A 46 -4.09 13.19 1.25
N VAL A 47 -4.81 14.31 1.36
CA VAL A 47 -5.33 14.84 2.63
C VAL A 47 -6.28 13.85 3.30
N ALA A 48 -7.20 13.26 2.53
CA ALA A 48 -8.15 12.29 3.06
C ALA A 48 -7.46 11.02 3.60
N ILE A 49 -6.49 10.48 2.86
CA ILE A 49 -5.71 9.31 3.27
C ILE A 49 -4.85 9.63 4.50
N ALA A 50 -4.20 10.79 4.53
CA ALA A 50 -3.41 11.23 5.67
C ALA A 50 -4.23 11.30 6.95
N SER A 51 -5.37 11.98 6.88
CA SER A 51 -6.33 12.08 7.99
C SER A 51 -6.86 10.71 8.45
N TRP A 52 -6.89 9.73 7.53
CA TRP A 52 -7.31 8.37 7.83
C TRP A 52 -6.22 7.57 8.53
N TYR A 53 -4.98 7.54 8.02
CA TYR A 53 -3.91 6.75 8.65
C TYR A 53 -3.36 7.39 9.93
N GLU A 54 -3.51 8.70 10.14
CA GLU A 54 -3.10 9.39 11.37
C GLU A 54 -3.71 8.76 12.63
N LYS A 55 -4.95 8.25 12.50
CA LYS A 55 -5.68 7.58 13.60
C LYS A 55 -5.28 6.11 13.78
N ARG A 56 -4.26 5.63 13.05
CA ARG A 56 -3.83 4.22 12.98
C ARG A 56 -2.32 4.12 13.16
N PRO A 57 -1.82 4.09 14.42
CA PRO A 57 -0.39 4.25 14.72
C PRO A 57 0.53 3.34 13.91
N LYS A 58 0.21 2.04 13.79
CA LYS A 58 1.03 1.08 13.03
C LYS A 58 1.11 1.40 11.53
N ILE A 59 0.05 1.96 10.96
CA ILE A 59 0.01 2.35 9.54
C ILE A 59 0.74 3.68 9.36
N LEU A 60 0.53 4.63 10.29
CA LEU A 60 1.26 5.90 10.32
C LEU A 60 2.78 5.68 10.39
N ASP A 61 3.25 4.86 11.33
CA ASP A 61 4.68 4.55 11.48
C ASP A 61 5.24 3.96 10.17
N ALA A 62 4.53 2.98 9.60
CA ALA A 62 4.96 2.34 8.36
C ALA A 62 4.94 3.27 7.15
N GLN A 63 4.03 4.25 7.10
CA GLN A 63 3.96 5.29 6.08
C GLN A 63 5.15 6.25 6.21
N LEU A 64 5.44 6.72 7.44
CA LEU A 64 6.57 7.60 7.72
C LEU A 64 7.90 6.92 7.39
N ASP A 65 8.06 5.64 7.69
CA ASP A 65 9.24 4.86 7.30
C ASP A 65 9.48 4.88 5.78
N ILE A 66 8.43 4.68 4.97
CA ILE A 66 8.56 4.70 3.50
C ILE A 66 8.94 6.10 3.02
N LEU A 67 8.28 7.15 3.54
CA LEU A 67 8.56 8.54 3.18
C LEU A 67 10.00 8.94 3.55
N ASN A 68 10.46 8.60 4.75
CA ASN A 68 11.81 8.89 5.21
C ASN A 68 12.88 8.14 4.39
N ASN A 69 12.61 6.90 3.99
CA ASN A 69 13.51 6.13 3.13
C ASN A 69 13.60 6.76 1.73
N LYS A 70 12.49 7.20 1.15
CA LYS A 70 12.47 7.91 -0.14
C LYS A 70 13.25 9.23 -0.06
N LEU A 71 13.11 9.98 1.04
CA LEU A 71 13.87 11.22 1.25
C LEU A 71 15.38 10.95 1.39
N SER A 72 15.74 9.92 2.18
CA SER A 72 17.14 9.55 2.44
C SER A 72 17.88 9.09 1.16
N ASN A 73 17.18 8.37 0.28
CA ASN A 73 17.72 7.92 -1.01
C ASN A 73 17.97 9.08 -1.99
N ASN A 74 17.19 10.16 -1.89
CA ASN A 74 17.41 11.38 -2.70
C ASN A 74 18.54 12.27 -2.15
N THR A 75 18.94 12.09 -0.89
CA THR A 75 20.06 12.84 -0.26
C THR A 75 21.42 12.15 -0.37
N SER A 76 21.55 11.07 -1.15
CA SER A 76 22.88 10.55 -1.53
C SER A 76 23.56 11.51 -2.52
N PHE A 77 24.00 12.66 -2.01
CA PHE A 77 24.97 13.52 -2.67
C PHE A 77 26.30 12.78 -2.78
N ASN A 78 26.51 12.20 -3.95
CA ASN A 78 27.77 12.16 -4.68
C ASN A 78 29.05 12.13 -3.81
N ARG A 79 29.49 10.94 -3.41
CA ARG A 79 30.92 10.63 -3.42
C ARG A 79 31.21 9.67 -4.56
N VAL A 80 31.51 10.28 -5.70
CA VAL A 80 32.25 9.75 -6.85
C VAL A 80 31.60 8.57 -7.57
N SER A 81 31.04 8.83 -8.75
CA SER A 81 31.48 8.21 -10.01
C SER A 81 30.66 8.76 -11.17
N ASP A 82 31.34 9.42 -12.10
CA ASP A 82 30.87 9.64 -13.46
C ASP A 82 30.40 8.31 -14.06
N SER A 83 29.11 8.16 -14.32
CA SER A 83 28.59 7.15 -15.24
C SER A 83 27.18 7.56 -15.68
N ASN A 84 27.14 8.04 -16.92
CA ASN A 84 26.00 8.15 -17.83
C ASN A 84 24.61 8.27 -17.21
N VAL A 85 24.06 9.47 -17.35
CA VAL A 85 22.64 9.77 -17.45
C VAL A 85 21.96 8.75 -18.36
N THR A 86 21.32 7.75 -17.78
CA THR A 86 20.17 7.12 -18.40
C THR A 86 18.94 7.81 -17.82
N ASP A 87 18.46 8.76 -18.61
CA ASP A 87 17.07 9.19 -18.66
C ASP A 87 16.20 7.94 -18.88
N VAL A 88 15.87 7.25 -17.78
CA VAL A 88 14.92 6.16 -17.80
C VAL A 88 13.57 6.82 -17.93
N ASN A 89 13.11 6.90 -19.18
CA ASN A 89 11.73 7.18 -19.58
C ASN A 89 10.75 6.57 -18.56
N SER A 90 10.31 7.41 -17.61
CA SER A 90 9.31 7.06 -16.62
C SER A 90 8.00 6.89 -17.38
N SER A 91 7.68 5.63 -17.68
CA SER A 91 6.45 5.25 -18.35
C SER A 91 5.28 5.70 -17.47
N GLU A 92 4.67 6.83 -17.82
CA GLU A 92 3.42 7.43 -17.34
C GLU A 92 2.78 6.77 -16.10
N TYR A 93 3.47 6.80 -14.95
CA TYR A 93 2.84 6.43 -13.68
C TYR A 93 1.94 7.61 -13.27
N GLN A 94 0.76 7.68 -13.87
CA GLN A 94 -0.26 8.66 -13.49
C GLN A 94 -0.90 8.19 -12.18
N LEU A 95 -0.45 8.80 -11.08
CA LEU A 95 -1.13 8.70 -9.78
C LEU A 95 -2.55 9.26 -9.93
N ASN A 96 -3.54 8.38 -9.81
CA ASN A 96 -4.95 8.72 -9.82
C ASN A 96 -5.74 7.78 -8.89
N LYS A 97 -7.01 8.10 -8.66
CA LYS A 97 -7.92 7.32 -7.82
C LYS A 97 -8.00 5.84 -8.21
N GLN A 98 -7.91 5.53 -9.51
CA GLN A 98 -7.97 4.15 -9.98
C GLN A 98 -6.77 3.31 -9.52
N VAL A 99 -5.56 3.90 -9.48
CA VAL A 99 -4.38 3.18 -8.97
C VAL A 99 -4.56 2.81 -7.49
N LEU A 100 -5.11 3.73 -6.68
CA LEU A 100 -5.43 3.47 -5.28
C LEU A 100 -6.48 2.37 -5.13
N GLN A 101 -7.58 2.44 -5.89
CA GLN A 101 -8.64 1.42 -5.86
C GLN A 101 -8.09 0.03 -6.21
N LYS A 102 -7.29 -0.08 -7.26
CA LYS A 102 -6.64 -1.35 -7.65
C LYS A 102 -5.73 -1.89 -6.55
N ALA A 103 -4.95 -1.05 -5.88
CA ALA A 103 -4.08 -1.47 -4.79
C ALA A 103 -4.89 -2.01 -3.59
N ILE A 104 -6.02 -1.36 -3.26
CA ILE A 104 -6.93 -1.80 -2.19
C ILE A 104 -7.59 -3.14 -2.54
N GLU A 105 -8.03 -3.33 -3.78
CA GLU A 105 -8.60 -4.58 -4.28
C GLU A 105 -7.60 -5.75 -4.16
N GLN A 106 -6.34 -5.53 -4.54
CA GLN A 106 -5.30 -6.57 -4.46
C GLN A 106 -5.04 -7.05 -3.03
N ILE A 107 -5.05 -6.15 -2.03
CA ILE A 107 -4.95 -6.56 -0.63
C ILE A 107 -6.20 -7.32 -0.19
N SER A 108 -7.38 -6.86 -0.60
CA SER A 108 -8.65 -7.51 -0.26
C SER A 108 -8.63 -9.00 -0.65
N VAL A 109 -8.22 -9.29 -1.89
CA VAL A 109 -8.06 -10.66 -2.41
C VAL A 109 -7.01 -11.46 -1.61
N SER A 110 -5.91 -10.81 -1.24
CA SER A 110 -4.85 -11.42 -0.45
C SER A 110 -5.31 -11.78 0.97
N LEU A 111 -6.16 -10.95 1.58
CA LEU A 111 -6.73 -11.22 2.91
C LEU A 111 -7.73 -12.38 2.88
N THR A 112 -8.60 -12.45 1.87
CA THR A 112 -9.57 -13.56 1.71
C THR A 112 -8.88 -14.90 1.46
N SER A 113 -7.73 -14.89 0.79
CA SER A 113 -6.93 -16.09 0.56
C SER A 113 -6.25 -16.58 1.85
N ARG A 114 -5.89 -15.67 2.76
CA ARG A 114 -5.29 -16.01 4.07
C ARG A 114 -6.29 -16.59 5.07
N THR A 115 -7.56 -16.19 4.99
CA THR A 115 -8.63 -16.74 5.85
C THR A 115 -9.17 -18.08 5.33
N SER A 116 -8.84 -18.45 4.10
CA SER A 116 -9.26 -19.70 3.46
C SER A 116 -8.30 -20.85 3.80
N THR A 117 -8.15 -21.19 5.08
CA THR A 117 -7.60 -22.51 5.46
C THR A 117 -8.66 -23.60 5.26
N PRO A 118 -8.33 -24.76 4.65
CA PRO A 118 -9.27 -25.85 4.53
C PRO A 118 -9.62 -26.40 5.91
N ARG A 119 -10.92 -26.41 6.22
CA ARG A 119 -11.47 -27.18 7.35
C ARG A 119 -11.16 -28.65 7.08
N ILE A 120 -10.18 -29.22 7.78
CA ILE A 120 -10.03 -30.68 7.87
C ILE A 120 -11.33 -31.20 8.46
N LYS A 121 -12.18 -31.78 7.62
CA LYS A 121 -13.32 -32.58 8.08
C LYS A 121 -12.79 -33.96 8.43
N ASP A 122 -12.63 -34.14 9.73
CA ASP A 122 -13.01 -35.33 10.51
C ASP A 122 -12.64 -36.70 9.93
N GLY A 123 -11.76 -37.36 10.67
CA GLY A 123 -11.20 -38.66 10.35
C GLY A 123 -12.24 -39.76 10.18
N LYS A 124 -11.94 -40.64 9.22
CA LYS A 124 -12.52 -41.97 9.12
C LYS A 124 -11.40 -42.96 9.44
N PHE A 125 -11.17 -43.21 10.73
CA PHE A 125 -10.39 -44.35 11.18
C PHE A 125 -11.25 -45.61 10.94
N ASN A 126 -10.92 -46.37 9.89
CA ASN A 126 -11.50 -47.69 9.68
C ASN A 126 -10.88 -48.64 10.73
N SER A 127 -11.66 -49.02 11.74
CA SER A 127 -11.35 -50.15 12.61
C SER A 127 -11.66 -51.44 11.87
N LYS A 128 -10.63 -52.27 11.65
CA LYS A 128 -10.78 -53.68 11.29
C LYS A 128 -10.60 -54.51 12.55
N PHE A 129 -11.68 -55.12 13.03
CA PHE A 129 -11.68 -56.39 13.76
C PHE A 129 -12.91 -57.18 13.29
#